data_AF-A0A955XHS8-F1
#
_entry.id   AF-A0A955XHS8-F1
#
_cell.length_a   1.000
_cell.length_b   1.000
_cell.length_c   1.000
_cell.angle_alpha   90.00
_cell.angle_beta   90.00
_cell.angle_gamma   90.00
#
_symmetry.space_group_name_H-M   'P 1'
#
loop_
_entity.id
_entity.type
_entity.pdbx_description
1 polymer ?
#
loop_
_entity_poly.entity_id
_entity_poly.type
_entity_poly.pdbx_seq_one_letter_code
_entity_poly.pdbx_strand_id
1 'polypeptide(L)' 'MRFAPYAPDHRPFFVALFTDADTMAHVGGAMSPEAAGALFDAILAGTRPRVAHAWLVVEGD' A
#
# COMPACT_ATOMS: atom_id res chain seq x y z
N MET A 1 6.71 -7.36 -16.49
CA MET A 1 6.27 -6.52 -15.35
C MET A 1 4.84 -6.08 -15.61
N ARG A 2 3.86 -6.63 -14.88
CA ARG A 2 2.46 -6.18 -14.95
C ARG A 2 2.11 -5.46 -13.66
N PHE A 3 1.31 -4.42 -13.79
CA PHE A 3 0.80 -3.63 -12.68
C PHE A 3 -0.65 -4.03 -12.44
N ALA A 4 -0.97 -4.44 -11.21
CA ALA A 4 -2.33 -4.76 -10.80
C ALA A 4 -2.83 -3.77 -9.75
N PRO A 5 -4.12 -3.38 -9.77
CA PRO A 5 -4.71 -2.56 -8.72
C PRO A 5 -4.68 -3.32 -7.38
N TYR A 6 -4.71 -2.58 -6.27
CA TYR A 6 -4.90 -3.20 -4.97
C TYR A 6 -6.26 -3.91 -4.88
N ALA A 7 -6.26 -5.09 -4.27
CA ALA A 7 -7.43 -5.88 -3.95
C ALA A 7 -7.52 -6.06 -2.42
N PRO A 8 -8.71 -6.29 -1.82
CA PRO A 8 -8.90 -6.31 -0.36
C PRO A 8 -7.97 -7.25 0.41
N ASP A 9 -7.61 -8.38 -0.19
CA ASP A 9 -6.69 -9.38 0.34
C ASP A 9 -5.23 -8.88 0.44
N HIS A 10 -4.86 -7.80 -0.24
CA HIS A 10 -3.54 -7.17 -0.11
C HIS A 10 -3.37 -6.36 1.18
N ARG A 11 -4.45 -6.11 1.94
CA ARG A 11 -4.41 -5.25 3.14
C ARG A 11 -3.36 -5.66 4.17
N PRO A 12 -3.21 -6.94 4.53
CA PRO A 12 -2.22 -7.35 5.53
C PRO A 12 -0.79 -7.03 5.08
N PHE A 13 -0.47 -7.32 3.82
CA PHE A 13 0.83 -7.02 3.24
C PHE A 13 1.10 -5.51 3.17
N PHE A 14 0.12 -4.74 2.71
CA PHE A 14 0.22 -3.28 2.64
C PHE A 14 0.48 -2.67 4.03
N VAL A 15 -0.31 -3.08 5.03
CA VAL A 15 -0.13 -2.58 6.41
C VAL A 15 1.25 -2.94 6.92
N ALA A 16 1.68 -4.20 6.79
CA ALA A 16 3.00 -4.63 7.24
C ALA A 16 4.12 -3.77 6.63
N LEU A 17 4.10 -3.58 5.31
CA LEU A 17 5.10 -2.77 4.59
C LEU A 17 5.14 -1.32 5.06
N PHE A 18 3.98 -0.66 5.18
CA PHE A 18 3.91 0.77 5.54
C PHE A 18 4.11 1.04 7.04
N THR A 19 4.10 -0.01 7.87
CA THR A 19 4.44 0.07 9.30
C THR A 19 5.87 -0.37 9.62
N ASP A 20 6.58 -0.95 8.65
CA ASP A 20 7.96 -1.42 8.84
C ASP A 20 8.93 -0.23 8.87
N ALA A 21 9.57 -0.02 10.02
CA ALA A 21 10.42 1.14 10.26
C ALA A 21 11.64 1.16 9.34
N ASP A 22 12.26 0.00 9.12
CA ASP A 22 13.48 -0.12 8.32
C ASP A 22 13.18 0.14 6.84
N THR A 23 12.12 -0.45 6.31
CA THR A 23 11.69 -0.24 4.92
C THR A 23 11.25 1.20 4.67
N MET A 24 10.54 1.80 5.63
CA MET A 24 9.98 3.14 5.47
C MET A 24 10.94 4.28 5.85
N ALA A 25 12.11 3.96 6.42
CA ALA A 25 13.11 4.95 6.86
C ALA A 25 13.53 5.92 5.73
N HIS A 26 13.51 5.48 4.48
CA HIS A 26 13.97 6.25 3.33
C HIS A 26 12.87 7.03 2.60
N VAL A 27 11.60 6.85 2.98
CA VAL A 27 10.43 7.42 2.27
C VAL A 27 9.54 8.31 3.13
N GLY A 28 10.03 8.70 4.32
CA GLY A 28 9.33 9.62 5.23
C GLY A 28 8.91 9.02 6.57
N GLY A 29 9.27 7.76 6.85
CA GLY A 29 9.01 7.09 8.11
C GLY A 29 7.79 6.15 8.07
N ALA A 30 7.78 5.20 9.01
CA ALA A 30 6.68 4.25 9.15
C ALA A 30 5.41 4.92 9.68
N MET A 31 4.27 4.42 9.21
CA MET A 31 2.94 4.81 9.69
C MET A 31 2.54 3.97 10.91
N SER A 32 1.53 4.42 11.66
CA SER A 32 0.84 3.52 12.59
C SER A 32 0.00 2.49 11.80
N PRO A 33 -0.27 1.29 12.36
CA PRO A 33 -1.12 0.29 11.71
C PRO A 33 -2.51 0.82 11.33
N GLU A 34 -3.11 1.65 12.18
CA GLU A 34 -4.42 2.27 11.94
C GLU A 34 -4.36 3.24 10.76
N ALA A 35 -3.33 4.07 10.70
CA ALA A 35 -3.14 5.03 9.62
C ALA A 35 -2.87 4.34 8.27
N ALA A 36 -2.07 3.27 8.28
CA ALA A 36 -1.81 2.45 7.09
C ALA A 36 -3.08 1.74 6.61
N GLY A 37 -3.88 1.19 7.54
CA GLY A 37 -5.17 0.57 7.22
C GLY A 37 -6.17 1.57 6.61
N ALA A 38 -6.31 2.75 7.21
CA ALA A 38 -7.18 3.80 6.70
C ALA A 38 -6.74 4.31 5.30
N LEU A 39 -5.43 4.37 5.05
CA LEU A 39 -4.90 4.69 3.73
C LEU A 39 -5.30 3.64 2.69
N PHE A 40 -5.14 2.36 3.03
CA PHE A 40 -5.52 1.26 2.15
C PHE A 40 -7.02 1.27 1.81
N ASP A 41 -7.87 1.48 2.81
CA ASP A 41 -9.32 1.54 2.63
C ASP A 41 -9.71 2.73 1.73
N ALA A 42 -9.00 3.87 1.85
CA ALA A 42 -9.19 5.02 0.95
C ALA A 42 -8.70 4.78 -0.49
N ILE A 43 -7.64 3.97 -0.68
CA ILE A 43 -7.18 3.54 -2.01
C ILE A 43 -8.24 2.67 -2.67
N LEU A 44 -8.76 1.67 -1.95
CA LEU A 44 -9.82 0.78 -2.47
C LEU A 44 -11.11 1.54 -2.79
N ALA A 45 -11.48 2.53 -1.97
CA ALA A 45 -12.64 3.38 -2.21
C ALA A 45 -12.45 4.34 -3.41
N GLY A 46 -11.26 4.42 -4.02
CA GLY A 46 -10.97 5.36 -5.10
C GLY A 46 -10.97 6.82 -4.67
N THR A 47 -11.02 7.11 -3.36
CA THR A 47 -11.12 8.48 -2.81
C THR A 47 -9.77 9.18 -2.75
N ARG A 48 -8.68 8.47 -3.06
CA ARG A 48 -7.34 9.03 -3.25
C ARG A 48 -6.80 8.70 -4.65
N PRO A 49 -7.23 9.41 -5.71
CA PRO A 49 -6.84 9.12 -7.09
C PRO A 49 -5.32 9.22 -7.33
N ARG A 50 -4.60 10.05 -6.56
CA ARG A 50 -3.12 10.12 -6.64
C ARG A 50 -2.40 8.89 -6.05
N VAL A 51 -3.07 8.15 -5.17
CA VAL A 51 -2.53 6.91 -4.54
C VAL A 51 -3.12 5.66 -5.20
N ALA A 52 -4.19 5.79 -5.99
CA ALA A 52 -4.75 4.72 -6.83
C ALA A 52 -3.77 4.21 -7.91
N HIS A 53 -2.68 4.93 -8.15
CA HIS A 53 -1.55 4.49 -8.98
C HIS A 53 -0.43 3.82 -8.19
N ALA A 54 -0.61 3.52 -6.91
CA ALA A 54 0.26 2.58 -6.23
C ALA A 54 -0.13 1.19 -6.73
N TRP A 55 0.64 0.68 -7.67
CA TRP A 55 0.41 -0.62 -8.30
C TRP A 55 1.32 -1.66 -7.66
N LEU A 56 0.78 -2.83 -7.36
CA LEU A 56 1.62 -3.98 -7.02
C LEU A 56 2.32 -4.45 -8.30
N VAL A 57 3.64 -4.57 -8.22
CA VAL A 57 4.44 -5.20 -9.27
C VAL A 57 4.21 -6.70 -9.17
N VAL A 58 3.59 -7.28 -10.18
CA VAL A 58 3.48 -8.74 -10.30
C VAL A 58 4.57 -9.20 -11.27
N GLU A 59 5.51 -10.02 -10.79
CA GLU A 59 6.42 -10.75 -11.68
C GLU A 59 5.58 -11.70 -12.54
N GLY A 60 5.83 -11.68 -13.85
CA GLY A 60 5.20 -12.63 -14.77
C GLY A 60 6.12 -13.82 -14.94
N ASP A 61 5.53 -15.02 -14.95
CA ASP A 61 6.19 -16.28 -15.33
C ASP A 61 6.94 -16.19 -16.67
#